data_AF-A0A3R6GLC5-F1
#
_entry.id   AF-A0A3R6GLC5-F1
#
_cell.length_a   1.000
_cell.length_b   1.000
_cell.length_c   1.000
_cell.angle_alpha   90.00
_cell.angle_beta   90.00
_cell.angle_gamma   90.00
#
_symmetry.space_group_name_H-M   'P 1'
#
loop_
_entity.id
_entity.type
_entity.pdbx_description
1 polymer ?
#
loop_
_entity_poly.entity_id
_entity_poly.type
_entity_poly.pdbx_seq_one_letter_code
_entity_poly.pdbx_strand_id
1 'polypeptide(L)'
;IVMNGNVYPGASFSAGSFGGMVIHPEEKAGTDSLEGCYERCASTTGLVRRVKKVDGALDNGKKIFAAKDRPEIKEQIDAWIDDICTGLVTLCCIFNPSRIILGGGIMAQEYVLSEVNRKV
;
A
#
# COMPACT_ATOMS: atom_id res chain seq x y z
N ILE A 1 6.24 -13.90 -5.81
CA ILE A 1 6.23 -13.73 -7.29
C ILE A 1 6.05 -15.11 -7.90
N VAL A 2 5.18 -15.28 -8.91
CA VAL A 2 5.02 -16.56 -9.62
C VAL A 2 5.51 -16.38 -11.06
N MET A 3 6.52 -17.14 -11.46
CA MET A 3 7.08 -17.16 -12.82
C MET A 3 7.14 -18.59 -13.31
N ASN A 4 6.71 -18.85 -14.55
CA ASN A 4 6.68 -20.19 -15.15
C ASN A 4 5.99 -21.24 -14.25
N GLY A 5 4.85 -20.87 -13.64
CA GLY A 5 4.08 -21.74 -12.75
C GLY A 5 4.70 -21.99 -11.37
N ASN A 6 5.89 -21.44 -11.08
CA ASN A 6 6.61 -21.68 -9.83
C ASN A 6 6.77 -20.39 -9.02
N VAL A 7 6.78 -20.52 -7.69
CA VAL A 7 7.11 -19.39 -6.81
C VAL A 7 8.59 -19.09 -6.96
N TYR A 8 8.91 -17.83 -7.27
CA TYR A 8 10.29 -17.36 -7.34
C TYR A 8 10.81 -17.01 -5.92
N PRO A 9 11.81 -17.74 -5.38
CA PRO A 9 12.25 -17.56 -4.00
C PRO A 9 13.36 -16.52 -3.83
N GLY A 10 14.14 -16.25 -4.88
CA GLY A 10 15.43 -15.56 -4.76
C GLY A 10 16.49 -16.42 -4.05
N ALA A 11 17.68 -15.85 -3.85
CA ALA A 11 18.82 -16.60 -3.32
C ALA A 11 18.66 -17.04 -1.85
N SER A 12 17.85 -16.32 -1.07
CA SER A 12 17.64 -16.52 0.38
C SER A 12 16.17 -16.59 0.79
N PHE A 13 15.29 -17.00 -0.13
CA PHE A 13 13.83 -17.11 0.10
C PHE A 13 13.13 -15.80 0.49
N SER A 14 13.74 -14.66 0.16
CA SER A 14 13.26 -13.32 0.51
C SER A 14 12.78 -12.50 -0.71
N ALA A 15 12.83 -13.07 -1.92
CA ALA A 15 12.37 -12.37 -3.11
C ALA A 15 10.88 -12.00 -3.00
N GLY A 16 10.55 -10.79 -3.44
CA GLY A 16 9.19 -10.29 -3.35
C GLY A 16 8.83 -9.63 -2.02
N SER A 17 9.81 -9.39 -1.14
CA SER A 17 9.67 -8.52 0.05
C SER A 17 9.50 -7.04 -0.34
N PHE A 18 8.46 -6.73 -1.11
CA PHE A 18 8.23 -5.43 -1.72
C PHE A 18 7.95 -4.32 -0.71
N GLY A 19 7.63 -4.67 0.54
CA GLY A 19 7.47 -3.70 1.63
C GLY A 19 8.70 -2.82 1.85
N GLY A 20 9.90 -3.28 1.50
CA GLY A 20 11.13 -2.51 1.58
C GLY A 20 11.43 -1.60 0.37
N MET A 21 10.56 -1.57 -0.64
CA MET A 21 10.73 -0.69 -1.80
C MET A 21 10.51 0.76 -1.39
N VAL A 22 11.45 1.65 -1.66
CA VAL A 22 11.33 3.08 -1.32
C VAL A 22 10.39 3.77 -2.30
N ILE A 23 9.35 4.43 -1.79
CA ILE A 23 8.40 5.23 -2.60
C ILE A 23 8.33 6.70 -2.16
N HIS A 24 8.76 7.01 -0.94
CA HIS A 24 8.89 8.37 -0.41
C HIS A 24 10.31 8.59 0.14
N PRO A 25 11.34 8.74 -0.71
CA PRO A 25 12.72 8.92 -0.26
C PRO A 25 12.91 10.16 0.62
N GLU A 26 12.05 11.18 0.49
CA GLU A 26 12.02 12.38 1.32
C GLU A 26 11.67 12.11 2.78
N GLU A 27 11.01 10.99 3.09
CA GLU A 27 10.67 10.60 4.47
C GLU A 27 11.81 9.84 5.18
N LYS A 28 12.90 9.49 4.49
CA LYS A 28 14.06 8.82 5.10
C LYS A 28 14.92 9.82 5.88
N ALA A 29 14.54 10.10 7.12
CA ALA A 29 15.25 11.06 7.97
C ALA A 29 15.66 10.50 9.34
N GLY A 30 15.20 9.30 9.71
CA GLY A 30 15.32 8.74 11.05
C GLY A 30 16.09 7.43 11.12
N THR A 31 15.81 6.68 12.19
CA THR A 31 16.47 5.41 12.53
C THR A 31 15.68 4.17 12.07
N ASP A 32 14.42 4.34 11.64
CA ASP A 32 13.64 3.25 11.06
C ASP A 32 14.05 3.02 9.60
N SER A 33 14.69 1.89 9.35
CA SER A 33 15.15 1.46 8.03
C SER A 33 14.04 1.39 6.96
N LEU A 34 12.78 1.33 7.36
CA LEU A 34 11.61 1.26 6.47
C LEU A 34 10.89 2.60 6.29
N GLU A 35 11.40 3.69 6.85
CA GLU A 35 10.88 5.03 6.53
C GLU A 35 10.87 5.28 5.02
N GLY A 36 9.77 5.86 4.54
CA GLY A 36 9.55 6.07 3.11
C GLY A 36 9.40 4.79 2.28
N CYS A 37 9.45 3.61 2.88
CA CYS A 37 9.27 2.34 2.18
C CYS A 37 7.78 1.98 2.08
N TYR A 38 7.49 1.17 1.08
CA TYR A 38 6.15 0.79 0.65
C TYR A 38 5.30 0.22 1.78
N GLU A 39 5.88 -0.54 2.71
CA GLU A 39 5.17 -1.03 3.89
C GLU A 39 4.71 0.10 4.84
N ARG A 40 5.53 1.13 5.06
CA ARG A 40 5.18 2.25 5.97
C ARG A 40 4.15 3.20 5.38
N CYS A 41 4.09 3.26 4.06
CA CYS A 41 3.22 4.18 3.32
C CYS A 41 1.90 3.49 2.94
N ALA A 42 1.95 2.32 2.31
CA ALA A 42 0.80 1.66 1.68
C ALA A 42 0.14 0.53 2.51
N SER A 43 0.62 0.22 3.71
CA SER A 43 -0.06 -0.75 4.59
C SER A 43 -1.29 -0.15 5.29
N THR A 44 -2.17 -0.99 5.82
CA THR A 44 -3.28 -0.51 6.68
C THR A 44 -2.78 0.22 7.92
N THR A 45 -1.64 -0.19 8.48
CA THR A 45 -1.00 0.54 9.59
C THR A 45 -0.54 1.92 9.15
N GLY A 46 0.00 2.04 7.93
CA GLY A 46 0.33 3.32 7.29
C GLY A 46 -0.90 4.22 7.16
N LEU A 47 -2.01 3.68 6.63
CA LEU A 47 -3.30 4.38 6.55
C LEU A 47 -3.78 4.88 7.92
N VAL A 48 -3.78 4.01 8.94
CA VAL A 48 -4.20 4.38 10.29
C VAL A 48 -3.32 5.50 10.85
N ARG A 49 -1.99 5.40 10.68
CA ARG A 49 -1.06 6.44 11.12
C ARG A 49 -1.33 7.78 10.45
N ARG A 50 -1.63 7.76 9.15
CA ARG A 50 -1.96 8.96 8.35
C ARG A 50 -3.26 9.59 8.85
N VAL A 51 -4.33 8.81 8.96
CA VAL A 51 -5.66 9.31 9.34
C VAL A 51 -5.71 9.78 10.80
N LYS A 52 -5.00 9.12 11.72
CA LYS A 52 -4.92 9.53 13.13
C LYS A 52 -4.38 10.96 13.34
N LYS A 53 -3.61 11.49 12.38
CA LYS A 53 -3.13 12.88 12.43
C LYS A 53 -4.27 13.89 12.19
N VAL A 54 -5.33 13.46 11.51
CA VAL A 54 -6.53 14.26 11.21
C VAL A 54 -7.59 14.02 12.28
N ASP A 55 -7.84 12.76 12.62
CA ASP A 55 -8.80 12.36 13.64
C ASP A 55 -8.28 11.15 14.44
N GLY A 56 -7.88 11.41 15.68
CA GLY A 56 -7.30 10.41 16.57
C GLY A 56 -8.25 9.27 16.96
N ALA A 57 -9.57 9.44 16.81
CA ALA A 57 -10.56 8.40 17.12
C ALA A 57 -10.62 7.30 16.05
N LEU A 58 -10.16 7.59 14.82
CA LEU A 58 -10.15 6.68 13.68
C LEU A 58 -8.92 5.77 13.72
N ASP A 59 -8.91 4.84 14.66
CA ASP A 59 -7.74 4.03 15.01
C ASP A 59 -7.59 2.68 14.28
N ASN A 60 -8.49 2.36 13.36
CA ASN A 60 -8.46 1.12 12.59
C ASN A 60 -9.18 1.30 11.24
N GLY A 61 -8.90 0.40 10.29
CA GLY A 61 -9.48 0.45 8.95
C GLY A 61 -11.01 0.49 8.93
N LYS A 62 -11.71 -0.24 9.81
CA LYS A 62 -13.18 -0.24 9.83
C LYS A 62 -13.74 1.13 10.17
N LYS A 63 -13.19 1.79 11.20
CA LYS A 63 -13.60 3.16 11.58
C LYS A 63 -13.28 4.17 10.48
N ILE A 64 -12.09 4.06 9.88
CA ILE A 64 -11.65 4.96 8.80
C ILE A 64 -12.60 4.89 7.61
N PHE A 65 -12.92 3.68 7.13
CA PHE A 65 -13.82 3.50 5.99
C PHE A 65 -15.28 3.81 6.31
N ALA A 66 -15.72 3.66 7.56
CA ALA A 66 -17.03 4.15 7.99
C ALA A 66 -17.13 5.69 7.93
N ALA A 67 -15.99 6.38 8.03
CA ALA A 67 -15.88 7.84 7.95
C ALA A 67 -15.45 8.35 6.56
N LYS A 68 -15.43 7.49 5.53
CA LYS A 68 -14.86 7.80 4.20
C LYS A 68 -15.52 8.98 3.48
N ASP A 69 -16.76 9.32 3.83
CA ASP A 69 -17.52 10.39 3.16
C ASP A 69 -17.15 11.78 3.70
N ARG A 70 -16.38 11.86 4.79
CA ARG A 70 -15.75 13.09 5.25
C ARG A 70 -14.62 13.47 4.30
N PRO A 71 -14.64 14.67 3.68
CA PRO A 71 -13.66 15.07 2.68
C PRO A 71 -12.20 14.92 3.14
N GLU A 72 -11.90 15.32 4.37
CA GLU A 72 -10.56 15.27 4.95
C GLU A 72 -10.06 13.84 5.19
N ILE A 73 -10.97 12.88 5.42
CA ILE A 73 -10.64 11.46 5.59
C ILE A 73 -10.47 10.80 4.23
N LYS A 74 -11.37 11.13 3.29
CA LYS A 74 -11.31 10.67 1.91
C LYS A 74 -9.98 11.02 1.26
N GLU A 75 -9.52 12.25 1.43
CA GLU A 75 -8.22 12.71 0.93
C GLU A 75 -7.07 11.84 1.43
N GLN A 76 -7.08 11.44 2.71
CA GLN A 76 -6.04 10.56 3.26
C GLN A 76 -6.14 9.12 2.73
N ILE A 77 -7.35 8.62 2.49
CA ILE A 77 -7.56 7.30 1.86
C ILE A 77 -7.06 7.35 0.40
N ASP A 78 -7.38 8.41 -0.33
CA ASP A 78 -7.01 8.54 -1.74
C ASP A 78 -5.49 8.66 -1.91
N ALA A 79 -4.83 9.47 -1.08
CA ALA A 79 -3.37 9.55 -1.03
C ALA A 79 -2.73 8.20 -0.66
N TRP A 80 -3.32 7.47 0.28
CA TRP A 80 -2.86 6.11 0.61
C TRP A 80 -3.04 5.11 -0.54
N ILE A 81 -4.11 5.24 -1.34
CA ILE A 81 -4.29 4.45 -2.56
C ILE A 81 -3.24 4.83 -3.61
N ASP A 82 -2.87 6.10 -3.72
CA ASP A 82 -1.76 6.53 -4.60
C ASP A 82 -0.43 5.89 -4.19
N ASP A 83 -0.17 5.74 -2.89
CA ASP A 83 1.00 5.01 -2.40
C ASP A 83 0.98 3.55 -2.89
N ILE A 84 -0.18 2.86 -2.79
CA ILE A 84 -0.39 1.50 -3.34
C ILE A 84 -0.07 1.49 -4.84
N CYS A 85 -0.67 2.41 -5.60
CA CYS A 85 -0.53 2.42 -7.05
C CYS A 85 0.93 2.68 -7.49
N THR A 86 1.63 3.58 -6.80
CA THR A 86 3.05 3.88 -7.04
C THR A 86 3.92 2.63 -6.94
N GLY A 87 3.69 1.82 -5.91
CA GLY A 87 4.40 0.56 -5.75
C GLY A 87 4.04 -0.44 -6.85
N LEU A 88 2.74 -0.61 -7.15
CA LEU A 88 2.29 -1.55 -8.17
C LEU A 88 2.80 -1.20 -9.57
N VAL A 89 2.79 0.07 -9.98
CA VAL A 89 3.35 0.51 -11.27
C VAL A 89 4.82 0.11 -11.39
N THR A 90 5.60 0.30 -10.32
CA THR A 90 7.01 -0.10 -10.31
C THR A 90 7.16 -1.61 -10.51
N LEU A 91 6.32 -2.42 -9.85
CA LEU A 91 6.31 -3.87 -10.02
C LEU A 91 5.84 -4.31 -11.42
N CYS A 92 4.87 -3.61 -12.02
CA CYS A 92 4.46 -3.81 -13.40
C CYS A 92 5.62 -3.58 -14.36
N CYS A 93 6.36 -2.48 -14.19
CA CYS A 93 7.52 -2.17 -15.03
C CYS A 93 8.63 -3.22 -14.91
N ILE A 94 8.87 -3.77 -13.71
CA ILE A 94 9.93 -4.76 -13.47
C ILE A 94 9.54 -6.15 -13.98
N PHE A 95 8.31 -6.59 -13.70
CA PHE A 95 7.92 -7.99 -13.92
C PHE A 95 7.01 -8.21 -15.12
N ASN A 96 6.36 -7.15 -15.62
CA ASN A 96 5.31 -7.22 -16.64
C ASN A 96 4.33 -8.39 -16.44
N PRO A 97 3.69 -8.50 -15.25
CA PRO A 97 2.86 -9.64 -14.94
C PRO A 97 1.53 -9.58 -15.69
N SER A 98 1.00 -10.73 -16.11
CA SER A 98 -0.34 -10.81 -16.71
C SER A 98 -1.48 -10.64 -15.69
N ARG A 99 -1.17 -10.71 -14.39
CA ARG A 99 -2.15 -10.56 -13.31
C ARG A 99 -1.47 -10.11 -12.02
N ILE A 100 -2.15 -9.25 -11.28
CA ILE A 100 -1.83 -8.89 -9.90
C ILE A 100 -2.96 -9.39 -9.00
N ILE A 101 -2.60 -9.98 -7.86
CA ILE A 101 -3.56 -10.41 -6.84
C ILE A 101 -3.28 -9.60 -5.59
N LEU A 102 -4.25 -8.78 -5.17
CA LEU A 102 -4.18 -7.99 -3.94
C LEU A 102 -4.95 -8.70 -2.84
N GLY A 103 -4.28 -8.94 -1.72
CA GLY A 103 -4.84 -9.60 -0.55
C GLY A 103 -4.93 -8.69 0.67
N GLY A 104 -5.46 -9.24 1.76
CA GLY A 104 -5.60 -8.55 3.05
C GLY A 104 -7.01 -8.01 3.29
N GLY A 105 -7.41 -7.92 4.56
CA GLY A 105 -8.78 -7.59 4.95
C GLY A 105 -9.27 -6.22 4.48
N ILE A 106 -8.36 -5.27 4.24
CA ILE A 106 -8.71 -3.94 3.72
C ILE A 106 -9.19 -3.98 2.27
N MET A 107 -8.82 -5.02 1.51
CA MET A 107 -9.27 -5.22 0.12
C MET A 107 -10.73 -5.63 0.02
N ALA A 108 -11.42 -5.90 1.14
CA ALA A 108 -12.88 -6.05 1.17
C ALA A 108 -13.61 -4.73 0.90
N GLN A 109 -12.91 -3.59 0.93
CA GLN A 109 -13.47 -2.29 0.59
C GLN A 109 -13.44 -2.12 -0.94
N GLU A 110 -14.62 -2.24 -1.58
CA GLU A 110 -14.76 -2.14 -3.04
C GLU A 110 -14.15 -0.85 -3.61
N TYR A 111 -14.28 0.26 -2.87
CA TYR A 111 -13.68 1.53 -3.23
C TYR A 111 -12.17 1.43 -3.52
N VAL A 112 -11.43 0.72 -2.68
CA VAL A 112 -9.96 0.57 -2.82
C VAL A 112 -9.63 -0.18 -4.10
N LEU A 113 -10.27 -1.32 -4.33
CA LEU A 113 -10.04 -2.13 -5.53
C LEU A 113 -10.42 -1.38 -6.81
N SER A 114 -11.53 -0.64 -6.77
CA SER A 114 -11.98 0.16 -7.92
C SER A 114 -10.98 1.25 -8.31
N GLU A 115 -10.42 1.95 -7.33
CA GLU A 115 -9.47 3.03 -7.58
C GLU A 115 -8.09 2.50 -8.00
N VAL A 116 -7.63 1.40 -7.40
CA VAL A 116 -6.36 0.76 -7.82
C VAL A 116 -6.47 0.29 -9.27
N ASN A 117 -7.55 -0.39 -9.66
CA ASN A 117 -7.75 -0.87 -11.03
C ASN A 117 -7.94 0.27 -12.05
N ARG A 118 -8.33 1.47 -11.59
CA ARG A 118 -8.42 2.66 -12.45
C ARG A 118 -7.06 3.30 -12.70
N LYS A 119 -6.12 3.18 -11.75
CA LYS A 119 -4.84 3.89 -11.73
C LYS A 119 -3.65 3.05 -12.20
N VAL A 120 -3.73 1.72 -12.14
CA VAL A 120 -2.68 0.75 -12.52
C VAL A 120 -3.17 -0.11 -13.67
#